data_AF-A0AA39LW71-F1
#
_entry.id   AF-A0AA39LW71-F1
#
_cell.length_a   1.000
_cell.length_b   1.000
_cell.length_c   1.000
_cell.angle_alpha   90.00
_cell.angle_beta   90.00
_cell.angle_gamma   90.00
#
_symmetry.space_group_name_H-M   'P 1'
#
loop_
_entity.id
_entity.type
_entity.pdbx_description
1 polymer ?
#
loop_
_entity_poly.entity_id
_entity_poly.type
_entity_poly.pdbx_seq_one_letter_code
_entity_poly.pdbx_strand_id
1 'polypeptide(L)'
;MVDMGALAVQVLILTCVAASTSANTKTCEENEVYLECGICEASCDSPIPQNCTQECKPGRCYCHYGDRLVRHDGKCIPLAECPTDEPDPCADMVCPDNEKCILDALLCEKPPCPRMARCPIPQEDPKDAV
;
A
#
# COMPACT_ATOMS: atom_id res chain seq x y z
N MET A 1 75.39 -5.99 15.13
CA MET A 1 74.83 -7.02 16.02
C MET A 1 74.34 -6.27 17.23
N VAL A 2 73.07 -5.87 17.36
CA VAL A 2 71.75 -6.54 17.32
C VAL A 2 70.71 -5.45 16.99
N ASP A 3 69.53 -5.62 16.40
CA ASP A 3 68.79 -6.77 15.91
C ASP A 3 67.77 -6.25 14.87
N MET A 4 67.42 -7.05 13.88
CA MET A 4 66.54 -6.72 12.75
C MET A 4 65.05 -6.84 13.16
N GLY A 5 64.69 -6.31 14.33
CA GLY A 5 63.43 -6.61 15.04
C GLY A 5 62.47 -5.43 15.21
N ALA A 6 62.73 -4.27 14.59
CA ALA A 6 61.88 -3.07 14.75
C ALA A 6 60.85 -2.84 13.63
N LEU A 7 60.71 -3.78 12.69
CA LEU A 7 59.73 -3.71 11.59
C LEU A 7 58.42 -4.47 11.86
N ALA A 8 58.30 -5.15 13.00
CA ALA A 8 57.15 -6.01 13.30
C ALA A 8 56.02 -5.34 14.12
N VAL A 9 56.16 -4.07 14.51
CA VAL A 9 55.25 -3.43 15.48
C VAL A 9 54.35 -2.34 14.87
N GLN A 10 54.52 -1.99 13.60
CA GLN A 10 53.58 -1.10 12.90
C GLN A 10 52.55 -1.92 12.12
N VAL A 11 51.52 -2.32 12.88
CA VAL A 11 50.13 -2.51 12.42
C VAL A 11 50.00 -3.72 11.47
N LEU A 12 49.76 -4.96 11.92
CA LEU A 12 48.47 -5.40 12.48
C LEU A 12 47.25 -4.66 11.91
N ILE A 13 47.31 -4.19 10.66
CA ILE A 13 46.11 -3.97 9.85
C ILE A 13 45.71 -5.36 9.41
N LEU A 14 45.16 -6.09 10.38
CA LEU A 14 44.12 -7.07 10.14
C LEU A 14 43.07 -6.28 9.36
N THR A 15 43.19 -6.27 8.04
CA THR A 15 42.11 -5.84 7.17
C THR A 15 41.02 -6.86 7.41
N CYS A 16 40.19 -6.57 8.41
CA CYS A 16 38.81 -6.97 8.44
C CYS A 16 38.22 -6.33 7.18
N VAL A 17 38.47 -6.95 6.03
CA VAL A 17 37.51 -6.93 4.94
C VAL A 17 36.31 -7.58 5.60
N ALA A 18 35.47 -6.75 6.22
CA ALA A 18 34.08 -7.08 6.39
C ALA A 18 33.64 -7.28 4.95
N ALA A 19 33.73 -8.53 4.48
CA ALA A 19 32.99 -8.96 3.34
C ALA A 19 31.57 -8.64 3.78
N SER A 20 31.03 -7.54 3.26
CA SER A 20 29.62 -7.26 3.29
C SER A 20 29.01 -8.39 2.50
N THR A 21 28.84 -9.55 3.13
CA THR A 21 27.90 -10.55 2.66
C THR A 21 26.58 -9.84 2.80
N SER A 22 26.19 -9.11 1.74
CA SER A 22 24.79 -8.81 1.48
C SER A 22 24.15 -10.18 1.36
N ALA A 23 23.79 -10.76 2.50
CA ALA A 23 22.83 -11.81 2.57
C ALA A 23 21.63 -11.24 1.80
N ASN A 24 21.37 -11.83 0.64
CA ASN A 24 20.21 -11.50 -0.18
C ASN A 24 18.99 -12.03 0.58
N THR A 25 18.71 -11.40 1.72
CA THR A 25 17.42 -11.50 2.38
C THR A 25 16.49 -10.80 1.42
N LYS A 26 15.65 -11.57 0.74
CA LYS A 26 14.56 -11.09 -0.10
C LYS A 26 13.54 -10.34 0.78
N THR A 27 13.96 -9.22 1.35
CA THR A 27 13.15 -8.34 2.19
C THR A 27 12.34 -7.45 1.29
N CYS A 28 11.04 -7.45 1.49
CA CYS A 28 10.12 -6.57 0.81
C CYS A 28 9.71 -5.43 1.74
N GLU A 29 9.22 -4.36 1.13
CA GLU A 29 8.65 -3.23 1.87
C GLU A 29 7.30 -3.64 2.49
N GLU A 30 6.71 -2.72 3.25
CA GLU A 30 5.39 -2.92 3.84
C GLU A 30 4.35 -3.30 2.77
N ASN A 31 3.46 -4.24 3.12
CA ASN A 31 2.39 -4.77 2.27
C ASN A 31 2.86 -5.51 0.99
N GLU A 32 4.15 -5.78 0.86
CA GLU A 32 4.71 -6.55 -0.25
C GLU A 32 5.16 -7.95 0.17
N VAL A 33 5.06 -8.89 -0.77
CA VAL A 33 5.54 -10.27 -0.60
C VAL A 33 6.46 -10.65 -1.74
N TYR A 34 7.59 -11.29 -1.42
CA TYR A 34 8.48 -11.81 -2.44
C TYR A 34 7.87 -13.06 -3.07
N LEU A 35 7.66 -13.02 -4.38
CA LEU A 35 7.18 -14.17 -5.16
C LEU A 35 8.24 -14.57 -6.18
N GLU A 36 8.56 -15.86 -6.26
CA GLU A 36 9.45 -16.39 -7.30
C GLU A 36 8.74 -16.48 -8.65
N CYS A 37 7.48 -16.94 -8.64
CA CYS A 37 6.55 -16.82 -9.76
C CYS A 37 5.66 -15.59 -9.49
N GLY A 38 5.97 -14.49 -10.16
CA GLY A 38 5.31 -13.21 -9.94
C GLY A 38 3.90 -13.13 -10.51
N ILE A 39 3.18 -12.07 -10.11
CA ILE A 39 1.77 -11.81 -10.44
C ILE A 39 1.60 -10.46 -11.15
N CYS A 40 0.39 -10.15 -11.64
CA CYS A 40 0.04 -8.78 -11.98
C CYS A 40 -0.39 -8.03 -10.72
N GLU A 41 -0.02 -6.76 -10.62
CA GLU A 41 -0.39 -5.88 -9.51
C GLU A 41 -1.50 -4.94 -9.94
N ALA A 42 -2.36 -4.59 -8.99
CA ALA A 42 -3.34 -3.53 -9.16
C ALA A 42 -2.67 -2.16 -8.98
N SER A 43 -3.28 -1.12 -9.53
CA SER A 43 -2.92 0.29 -9.28
C SER A 43 -4.15 1.08 -8.86
N CYS A 44 -3.96 2.31 -8.38
CA CYS A 44 -5.09 3.22 -8.11
C CYS A 44 -5.97 3.45 -9.33
N ASP A 45 -5.36 3.58 -10.52
CA ASP A 45 -6.09 3.80 -11.78
C ASP A 45 -6.72 2.54 -12.36
N SER A 46 -6.16 1.37 -12.01
CA SER A 46 -6.67 0.06 -12.43
C SER A 46 -6.67 -0.91 -11.26
N PRO A 47 -7.65 -0.78 -10.34
CA PRO A 47 -7.73 -1.62 -9.15
C PRO A 47 -7.93 -3.10 -9.47
N ILE A 48 -8.45 -3.42 -10.66
CA ILE A 48 -8.62 -4.80 -11.14
C ILE A 48 -7.69 -5.00 -12.33
N PRO A 49 -6.55 -5.71 -12.17
CA PRO A 49 -5.60 -5.94 -13.26
C PRO A 49 -6.28 -6.62 -14.45
N GLN A 50 -6.34 -5.93 -15.58
CA GLN A 50 -6.86 -6.48 -16.83
C GLN A 50 -5.77 -7.24 -17.57
N ASN A 51 -6.15 -8.23 -18.38
CA ASN A 51 -5.25 -9.00 -19.23
C ASN A 51 -4.09 -9.70 -18.47
N CYS A 52 -4.31 -10.07 -17.20
CA CYS A 52 -3.36 -10.89 -16.47
C CYS A 52 -3.49 -12.35 -16.90
N THR A 53 -2.50 -12.80 -17.64
CA THR A 53 -2.31 -14.17 -18.10
C THR A 53 -1.69 -15.05 -17.01
N GLN A 54 -1.75 -16.38 -17.19
CA GLN A 54 -1.28 -17.37 -16.19
C GLN A 54 0.26 -17.55 -16.18
N GLU A 55 1.02 -16.93 -17.08
CA GLU A 55 2.48 -17.01 -16.99
C GLU A 55 3.05 -16.23 -15.81
N CYS A 56 4.09 -16.79 -15.20
CA CYS A 56 4.82 -16.15 -14.11
C CYS A 56 5.43 -14.82 -14.57
N LYS A 57 5.16 -13.76 -13.80
CA LYS A 57 5.95 -12.53 -13.91
C LYS A 57 7.31 -12.73 -13.21
N PRO A 58 8.33 -11.90 -13.48
CA PRO A 58 9.67 -12.07 -12.91
C PRO A 58 9.69 -12.12 -11.38
N GLY A 59 10.55 -12.91 -10.76
CA GLY A 59 10.60 -12.99 -9.30
C GLY A 59 11.04 -11.67 -8.66
N ARG A 60 10.20 -11.08 -7.79
CA ARG A 60 10.45 -9.83 -7.04
C ARG A 60 9.46 -9.69 -5.88
N CYS A 61 9.49 -8.56 -5.19
CA CYS A 61 8.44 -8.13 -4.29
C CYS A 61 7.20 -7.65 -5.06
N TYR A 62 6.04 -8.18 -4.70
CA TYR A 62 4.75 -7.87 -5.30
C TYR A 62 3.77 -7.38 -4.24
N CYS A 63 2.98 -6.38 -4.63
CA CYS A 63 1.82 -5.85 -3.92
C CYS A 63 0.65 -6.82 -4.15
N HIS A 64 0.28 -7.52 -3.10
CA HIS A 64 -0.61 -8.68 -3.20
C HIS A 64 -2.08 -8.27 -3.34
N TYR A 65 -2.69 -8.62 -4.47
CA TYR A 65 -4.07 -8.23 -4.82
C TYR A 65 -5.14 -8.80 -3.88
N GLY A 66 -4.85 -9.89 -3.16
CA GLY A 66 -5.79 -10.55 -2.24
C GLY A 66 -6.26 -9.68 -1.07
N ASP A 67 -5.52 -8.63 -0.74
CA ASP A 67 -5.72 -7.82 0.47
C ASP A 67 -6.25 -6.41 0.18
N ARG A 68 -6.85 -6.19 -1.00
CA ARG A 68 -7.29 -4.85 -1.49
C ARG A 68 -6.16 -3.82 -1.51
N LEU A 69 -4.95 -4.27 -1.81
CA LEU A 69 -3.77 -3.43 -1.95
C LEU A 69 -3.54 -3.08 -3.41
N VAL A 70 -3.01 -1.88 -3.65
CA VAL A 70 -2.65 -1.38 -4.97
C VAL A 70 -1.29 -0.71 -4.92
N ARG A 71 -0.58 -0.76 -6.06
CA ARG A 71 0.67 -0.04 -6.22
C ARG A 71 0.38 1.39 -6.65
N HIS A 72 0.90 2.34 -5.88
CA HIS A 72 0.84 3.77 -6.17
C HIS A 72 2.15 4.43 -5.76
N ASP A 73 2.76 5.18 -6.68
CA ASP A 73 4.06 5.84 -6.48
C ASP A 73 5.16 4.93 -5.88
N GLY A 74 5.21 3.70 -6.38
CA GLY A 74 6.18 2.70 -5.95
C GLY A 74 5.89 2.01 -4.62
N LYS A 75 4.85 2.42 -3.89
CA LYS A 75 4.43 1.80 -2.62
C LYS A 75 3.23 0.89 -2.80
N CYS A 76 3.12 -0.12 -1.94
CA CYS A 76 1.93 -0.95 -1.84
C CYS A 76 1.02 -0.43 -0.72
N ILE A 77 -0.12 0.15 -1.09
CA ILE A 77 -1.04 0.82 -0.16
C ILE A 77 -2.44 0.21 -0.23
N PRO A 78 -3.27 0.36 0.81
CA PRO A 78 -4.70 0.06 0.71
C PRO A 78 -5.37 0.87 -0.40
N LEU A 79 -6.24 0.25 -1.19
CA LEU A 79 -7.00 0.93 -2.26
C LEU A 79 -7.75 2.19 -1.76
N ALA A 80 -8.18 2.18 -0.50
CA ALA A 80 -8.87 3.32 0.13
C ALA A 80 -7.97 4.55 0.34
N GLU A 81 -6.64 4.41 0.25
CA GLU A 81 -5.66 5.50 0.39
C GLU A 81 -5.23 6.08 -0.96
N CYS A 82 -5.79 5.60 -2.08
CA CYS A 82 -5.55 6.19 -3.38
C CYS A 82 -5.93 7.67 -3.40
N PRO A 83 -5.16 8.53 -4.08
CA PRO A 83 -5.57 9.90 -4.32
C PRO A 83 -6.91 9.89 -5.05
N THR A 84 -7.88 10.63 -4.52
CA THR A 84 -9.13 10.90 -5.21
C THR A 84 -9.09 12.34 -5.69
N ASP A 85 -9.11 12.54 -7.02
CA ASP A 85 -9.34 13.86 -7.61
C ASP A 85 -10.81 14.29 -7.50
N GLU A 86 -11.67 13.40 -7.00
CA GLU A 86 -13.09 13.68 -6.76
C GLU A 86 -13.21 14.77 -5.69
N PRO A 87 -13.88 15.90 -5.99
CA PRO A 87 -14.20 16.91 -4.99
C PRO A 87 -15.02 16.26 -3.88
N ASP A 88 -14.81 16.65 -2.63
CA ASP A 88 -15.61 16.15 -1.49
C ASP A 88 -17.10 16.41 -1.80
N PRO A 89 -17.90 15.35 -2.01
CA PRO A 89 -19.31 15.48 -2.34
C PRO A 89 -20.11 16.23 -1.28
N CYS A 90 -19.63 16.26 -0.03
CA CYS A 90 -20.25 17.00 1.07
C CYS A 90 -19.78 18.47 1.17
N ALA A 91 -18.77 18.90 0.41
CA ALA A 91 -18.19 20.24 0.54
C ALA A 91 -19.21 21.38 0.33
N ASP A 92 -20.11 21.20 -0.64
CA ASP A 92 -21.13 22.20 -0.99
C ASP A 92 -22.56 21.76 -0.60
N MET A 93 -22.72 20.59 0.04
CA MET A 93 -24.04 20.06 0.41
C MET A 93 -24.57 20.72 1.68
N VAL A 94 -25.72 21.38 1.58
CA VAL A 94 -26.45 21.94 2.73
C VAL A 94 -27.60 21.00 3.11
N CYS A 95 -27.52 20.43 4.31
CA CYS A 95 -28.60 19.59 4.86
C CYS A 95 -29.59 20.40 5.71
N PRO A 96 -30.85 19.95 5.83
CA PRO A 96 -31.82 20.47 6.79
C PRO A 96 -31.35 20.37 8.26
N ASP A 97 -32.05 21.06 9.16
CA ASP A 97 -31.64 21.30 10.56
C ASP A 97 -31.02 20.08 11.26
N ASN A 98 -29.79 20.26 11.76
CA ASN A 98 -28.99 19.31 12.53
C ASN A 98 -28.57 18.01 11.83
N GLU A 99 -28.84 17.86 10.53
CA GLU A 99 -28.34 16.72 9.76
C GLU A 99 -26.90 16.93 9.32
N LYS A 100 -26.09 15.88 9.42
CA LYS A 100 -24.73 15.86 8.84
C LYS A 100 -24.78 15.17 7.49
N CYS A 101 -24.17 15.78 6.48
CA CYS A 101 -23.91 15.11 5.21
C CYS A 101 -23.11 13.82 5.46
N ILE A 102 -23.54 12.72 4.84
CA ILE A 102 -22.84 11.45 4.86
C ILE A 102 -22.45 11.05 3.44
N LEU A 103 -21.28 10.44 3.33
CA LEU A 103 -20.83 9.78 2.11
C LEU A 103 -21.37 8.36 2.14
N ASP A 104 -22.41 8.12 1.35
CA ASP A 104 -22.98 6.79 1.18
C ASP A 104 -22.42 6.12 -0.06
N ALA A 105 -22.23 4.81 0.02
CA ALA A 105 -21.98 3.97 -1.13
C ALA A 105 -23.34 3.53 -1.64
N LEU A 106 -23.88 4.24 -2.64
CA LEU A 106 -25.02 3.72 -3.39
C LEU A 106 -24.65 2.33 -3.88
N LEU A 107 -25.55 1.34 -3.71
CA LEU A 107 -25.33 -0.05 -4.10
C LEU A 107 -24.83 -0.09 -5.54
N CYS A 108 -23.51 -0.22 -5.70
CA CYS A 108 -22.85 -0.12 -6.98
C CYS A 108 -22.43 -1.53 -7.40
N GLU A 109 -22.56 -1.83 -8.69
CA GLU A 109 -22.31 -3.18 -9.19
C GLU A 109 -20.81 -3.54 -9.17
N LYS A 110 -19.90 -2.55 -9.20
CA LYS A 110 -18.45 -2.78 -9.25
C LYS A 110 -17.65 -1.72 -8.48
N PRO A 111 -16.69 -2.13 -7.62
CA PRO A 111 -15.79 -1.20 -6.94
C PRO A 111 -14.71 -0.65 -7.90
N PRO A 112 -14.13 0.53 -7.58
CA PRO A 112 -14.44 1.39 -6.43
C PRO A 112 -15.81 2.07 -6.59
N CYS A 113 -16.65 2.05 -5.55
CA CYS A 113 -17.94 2.73 -5.62
C CYS A 113 -17.74 4.24 -5.51
N PRO A 114 -18.42 5.05 -6.36
CA PRO A 114 -18.46 6.48 -6.16
C PRO A 114 -19.11 6.78 -4.80
N ARG A 115 -18.50 7.69 -4.04
CA ARG A 115 -19.09 8.16 -2.78
C ARG A 115 -20.09 9.24 -3.14
N MET A 116 -21.33 9.07 -2.71
CA MET A 116 -22.40 10.02 -3.02
C MET A 116 -22.87 10.71 -1.74
N ALA A 117 -22.95 12.02 -1.79
CA ALA A 117 -23.43 12.84 -0.67
C ALA A 117 -24.93 12.63 -0.49
N ARG A 118 -25.37 12.41 0.75
CA ARG A 118 -26.78 12.54 1.11
C ARG A 118 -26.96 13.08 2.51
N CYS A 119 -28.11 13.70 2.75
CA CYS A 119 -28.59 14.01 4.08
C CYS A 119 -29.42 12.81 4.58
N PRO A 120 -29.08 12.23 5.74
CA PRO A 120 -29.82 11.09 6.28
C PRO A 120 -31.21 11.55 6.73
N ILE A 121 -32.25 10.97 6.14
CA ILE A 121 -33.63 11.15 6.64
C ILE A 121 -33.66 10.60 8.08
N PRO A 122 -34.18 11.35 9.06
CA PRO A 122 -34.40 10.84 10.41
C PRO A 122 -35.15 9.52 10.30
N GLN A 123 -34.51 8.43 10.71
CA GLN A 123 -35.25 7.20 10.94
C GLN A 123 -36.17 7.53 12.12
N GLU A 124 -37.48 7.47 11.95
CA GLU A 124 -38.38 7.45 13.11
C GLU A 124 -37.96 6.22 13.92
N ASP A 125 -37.28 6.45 15.04
CA ASP A 125 -36.93 5.38 15.95
C ASP A 125 -38.26 4.73 16.35
N PRO A 126 -38.44 3.40 16.21
CA PRO A 126 -39.69 2.73 16.60
C PRO A 126 -40.07 2.90 18.08
N LYS A 127 -39.18 3.52 18.87
CA LYS A 127 -39.36 3.86 20.28
C LYS A 127 -40.03 5.23 20.49
N ASP A 128 -40.05 6.07 19.46
CA ASP A 128 -40.64 7.42 19.47
C ASP A 128 -42.01 7.48 18.78
N ALA A 129 -42.46 6.36 18.18
CA ALA A 129 -43.83 6.18 17.72
C ALA A 129 -44.76 5.98 18.92
N VAL A 130 -45.43 7.06 19.34
CA VAL A 130 -46.47 7.10 20.38
C VAL A 130 -47.72 6.34 19.95
#